data_AF-A0A328BQC9-F1
#
_entry.id   AF-A0A328BQC9-F1
#
_cell.length_a   1.000
_cell.length_b   1.000
_cell.length_c   1.000
_cell.angle_alpha   90.00
_cell.angle_beta   90.00
_cell.angle_gamma   90.00
#
_symmetry.space_group_name_H-M   'P 1'
#
loop_
_entity.id
_entity.type
_entity.pdbx_description
1 polymer ?
#
loop_
_entity_poly.entity_id
_entity_poly.type
_entity_poly.pdbx_seq_one_letter_code
_entity_poly.pdbx_strand_id
1 'polypeptide(L)'
;MSAEEAAGRLNAAFRQTEVTRTHLCPLDMADRFPTISFGSARAGQFSKTELADLFQGPAGPRGRTGGLDLERLSALQWLVVHETSPVTSPDLQRRALPELSINFNQDFGRIVPHAQARPQAVDDALLALLLLPWEEHDTHHNPEWRVFRVPWIYTVEDDLFGRLPARPDVDALTEVDFTYDDGLETVTELRPYVIDLAETVEPMAAQLDAAAWSRHQTALSHPAFGPPIAHFFVRAFFGEPIDEFLAHVMTLEASLGTPEDYDAKGRLKFSRSDNPGAKTRVAARITALLDDVRAGRDYETLFELRSQYVHGRIMGDIPSAARLTARKLARRVVAALVDLAQVSREPRDDLLAKLLLAGIGPLRATP
;
A
#
# COMPACT_ATOMS: atom_id res chain seq x y z
N MET A 1 3.66 41.73 0.54
CA MET A 1 2.47 41.41 1.35
C MET A 1 2.22 42.56 2.29
N SER A 2 1.04 43.19 2.21
CA SER A 2 0.64 44.29 3.09
C SER A 2 0.19 43.74 4.46
N ALA A 3 0.12 44.62 5.48
CA ALA A 3 -0.38 44.23 6.81
C ALA A 3 -1.86 43.79 6.77
N GLU A 4 -2.65 44.40 5.88
CA GLU A 4 -4.07 44.09 5.69
C GLU A 4 -4.26 42.70 5.04
N GLU A 5 -3.44 42.37 4.04
CA GLU A 5 -3.40 41.02 3.44
C GLU A 5 -3.01 39.96 4.47
N ALA A 6 -2.02 40.26 5.32
CA ALA A 6 -1.59 39.35 6.38
C ALA A 6 -2.70 39.12 7.42
N ALA A 7 -3.38 40.18 7.87
CA ALA A 7 -4.50 40.08 8.80
C ALA A 7 -5.70 39.32 8.20
N GLY A 8 -6.00 39.56 6.92
CA GLY A 8 -7.02 38.81 6.19
C GLY A 8 -6.73 37.31 6.13
N ARG A 9 -5.48 36.93 5.82
CA ARG A 9 -5.04 35.52 5.80
C ARG A 9 -5.12 34.85 7.17
N LEU A 10 -4.75 35.56 8.24
CA LEU A 10 -4.87 35.04 9.61
C LEU A 10 -6.32 34.81 10.02
N ASN A 11 -7.21 35.76 9.75
CA ASN A 11 -8.64 35.60 10.03
C ASN A 11 -9.27 34.45 9.24
N ALA A 12 -8.88 34.27 7.97
CA ALA A 12 -9.31 33.14 7.16
C ALA A 12 -8.85 31.80 7.75
N ALA A 13 -7.60 31.68 8.17
CA ALA A 13 -7.08 30.46 8.81
C ALA A 13 -7.77 30.14 10.14
N PHE A 14 -8.11 31.15 10.96
CA PHE A 14 -8.87 30.92 12.20
C PHE A 14 -10.29 30.41 11.95
N ARG A 15 -10.90 30.79 10.82
CA ARG A 15 -12.26 30.37 10.42
C ARG A 15 -12.30 29.09 9.60
N GLN A 16 -11.14 28.53 9.27
CA GLN A 16 -11.03 27.34 8.43
C GLN A 16 -11.60 26.12 9.16
N THR A 17 -12.55 25.44 8.52
CA THR A 17 -13.25 24.24 9.02
C THR A 17 -12.73 22.94 8.43
N GLU A 18 -11.93 23.00 7.37
CA GLU A 18 -11.34 21.86 6.68
C GLU A 18 -9.87 22.14 6.40
N VAL A 19 -9.00 21.14 6.57
CA VAL A 19 -7.56 21.22 6.27
C VAL A 19 -7.25 20.29 5.11
N THR A 20 -6.48 20.81 4.16
CA THR A 20 -5.92 20.03 3.06
C THR A 20 -4.48 19.67 3.37
N ARG A 21 -4.17 18.38 3.28
CA ARG A 21 -2.84 17.82 3.38
C ARG A 21 -2.41 17.27 2.03
N THR A 22 -1.18 17.58 1.66
CA THR A 22 -0.52 17.00 0.49
C THR A 22 0.60 16.11 0.99
N HIS A 23 0.47 14.80 0.75
CA HIS A 23 1.48 13.81 1.09
C HIS A 23 2.35 13.54 -0.13
N LEU A 24 3.66 13.71 0.01
CA LEU A 24 4.67 13.44 -1.01
C LEU A 24 5.44 12.18 -0.60
N CYS A 25 5.38 11.16 -1.44
CA CYS A 25 6.03 9.87 -1.21
C CYS A 25 6.96 9.60 -2.40
N PRO A 26 8.29 9.65 -2.24
CA PRO A 26 9.19 9.21 -3.29
C PRO A 26 9.00 7.71 -3.50
N LEU A 27 8.86 7.30 -4.76
CA LEU A 27 8.86 5.91 -5.18
C LEU A 27 10.31 5.57 -5.54
N ASP A 28 11.13 5.41 -4.51
CA ASP A 28 12.55 5.09 -4.63
C ASP A 28 12.73 3.79 -5.42
N MET A 29 13.77 3.68 -6.24
CA MET A 29 14.01 2.54 -7.14
C MET A 29 13.00 2.32 -8.28
N ALA A 30 11.94 3.12 -8.36
CA ALA A 30 10.95 3.00 -9.43
C ALA A 30 11.53 3.36 -10.80
N ASP A 31 11.31 2.51 -11.79
CA ASP A 31 11.52 2.89 -13.19
C ASP A 31 10.45 3.85 -13.68
N ARG A 32 10.69 4.42 -14.86
CA ARG A 32 9.79 5.35 -15.52
C ARG A 32 8.52 4.64 -15.95
N PHE A 33 7.41 5.17 -15.47
CA PHE A 33 6.06 4.82 -15.94
C PHE A 33 5.28 6.11 -16.22
N PRO A 34 4.25 6.07 -17.09
CA PRO A 34 3.46 7.26 -17.41
C PRO A 34 2.73 7.76 -16.17
N THR A 35 2.45 9.06 -16.11
CA THR A 35 1.70 9.65 -15.01
C THR A 35 0.31 9.01 -14.88
N ILE A 36 0.07 8.39 -13.74
CA ILE A 36 -1.20 7.77 -13.35
C ILE A 36 -1.94 8.74 -12.44
N SER A 37 -3.19 9.07 -12.79
CA SER A 37 -4.03 9.96 -11.97
C SER A 37 -5.30 9.22 -11.57
N PHE A 38 -5.53 9.10 -10.27
CA PHE A 38 -6.63 8.33 -9.72
C PHE A 38 -7.09 8.92 -8.39
N GLY A 39 -8.39 9.21 -8.27
CA GLY A 39 -8.92 9.87 -7.07
C GLY A 39 -8.26 11.21 -6.80
N SER A 40 -7.79 11.39 -5.56
CA SER A 40 -7.00 12.54 -5.12
C SER A 40 -5.48 12.29 -5.18
N ALA A 41 -5.05 11.22 -5.86
CA ALA A 41 -3.66 10.82 -5.97
C ALA A 41 -3.15 10.92 -7.42
N ARG A 42 -1.85 11.21 -7.54
CA ARG A 42 -1.09 11.20 -8.79
C ARG A 42 0.23 10.47 -8.56
N ALA A 43 0.49 9.43 -9.34
CA ALA A 43 1.76 8.72 -9.37
C ALA A 43 2.49 9.02 -10.68
N GLY A 44 3.78 9.35 -10.64
CA GLY A 44 4.55 9.62 -11.85
C GLY A 44 5.76 10.52 -11.59
N GLN A 45 6.42 10.95 -12.67
CA GLN A 45 7.50 11.91 -12.60
C GLN A 45 6.94 13.33 -12.52
N PHE A 46 7.60 14.19 -11.75
CA PHE A 46 7.25 15.59 -11.60
C PHE A 46 8.44 16.46 -11.96
N SER A 47 8.17 17.57 -12.64
CA SER A 47 9.18 18.58 -12.93
C SER A 47 9.68 19.25 -11.65
N LYS A 48 10.86 19.85 -11.72
CA LYS A 48 11.45 20.61 -10.61
C LYS A 48 10.54 21.73 -10.12
N THR A 49 9.85 22.39 -11.05
CA THR A 49 8.88 23.45 -10.75
C THR A 49 7.66 22.89 -10.03
N GLU A 50 7.10 21.78 -10.49
CA GLU A 50 5.97 21.13 -9.81
C GLU A 50 6.37 20.67 -8.40
N LEU A 51 7.54 20.05 -8.23
CA LEU A 51 8.03 19.66 -6.91
C LEU A 51 8.27 20.87 -6.01
N ALA A 52 8.87 21.94 -6.53
CA ALA A 52 9.08 23.17 -5.77
C ALA A 52 7.76 23.72 -5.21
N ASP A 53 6.69 23.72 -6.02
CA ASP A 53 5.38 24.20 -5.62
C ASP A 53 4.73 23.27 -4.57
N LEU A 54 4.85 21.95 -4.78
CA LEU A 54 4.35 20.93 -3.85
C LEU A 54 5.04 21.01 -2.47
N PHE A 55 6.36 21.20 -2.43
CA PHE A 55 7.11 21.30 -1.17
C PHE A 55 6.88 22.62 -0.43
N GLN A 56 6.56 23.71 -1.14
CA GLN A 56 6.26 25.01 -0.53
C GLN A 56 4.86 25.02 0.08
N GLY A 57 3.86 24.52 -0.65
CA GLY A 57 2.45 24.60 -0.29
C GLY A 57 1.90 26.04 -0.22
N PRO A 58 0.63 26.22 0.17
CA PRO A 58 -0.07 27.51 0.10
C PRO A 58 0.36 28.53 1.18
N ALA A 59 1.12 28.11 2.19
CA ALA A 59 1.63 29.00 3.23
C ALA A 59 2.79 29.90 2.77
N GLY A 60 3.30 29.70 1.55
CA GLY A 60 4.40 30.48 0.97
C GLY A 60 5.79 30.11 1.51
N PRO A 61 6.85 30.83 1.11
CA PRO A 61 8.24 30.44 1.30
C PRO A 61 8.74 30.67 2.73
N ARG A 62 8.15 29.98 3.72
CA ARG A 62 8.75 29.86 5.06
C ARG A 62 9.82 28.78 5.05
N GLY A 63 10.92 28.99 4.32
CA GLY A 63 12.12 28.13 4.38
C GLY A 63 11.93 26.63 4.13
N ARG A 64 10.77 26.18 3.62
CA ARG A 64 10.40 24.76 3.49
C ARG A 64 11.25 24.00 2.45
N THR A 65 11.80 24.71 1.46
CA THR A 65 12.62 24.15 0.38
C THR A 65 14.11 24.44 0.52
N GLY A 66 14.53 25.19 1.55
CA GLY A 66 15.92 25.63 1.70
C GLY A 66 16.89 24.45 1.75
N GLY A 67 17.61 24.22 0.65
CA GLY A 67 18.63 23.18 0.54
C GLY A 67 18.16 21.82 0.03
N LEU A 68 16.92 21.67 -0.46
CA LEU A 68 16.51 20.46 -1.19
C LEU A 68 17.08 20.50 -2.61
N ASP A 69 17.72 19.40 -3.01
CA ASP A 69 18.19 19.21 -4.38
C ASP A 69 17.03 18.78 -5.28
N LEU A 70 16.29 19.77 -5.80
CA LEU A 70 15.14 19.51 -6.66
C LEU A 70 15.53 18.89 -8.01
N GLU A 71 16.76 19.09 -8.47
CA GLU A 71 17.29 18.42 -9.66
C GLU A 71 17.28 16.91 -9.44
N ARG A 72 17.94 16.46 -8.37
CA ARG A 72 18.02 15.07 -7.95
C ARG A 72 16.63 14.47 -7.69
N LEU A 73 15.77 15.20 -6.96
CA LEU A 73 14.41 14.73 -6.64
C LEU A 73 13.50 14.61 -7.87
N SER A 74 13.68 15.45 -8.90
CA SER A 74 12.89 15.37 -10.14
C SER A 74 13.21 14.15 -11.01
N ALA A 75 14.35 13.47 -10.77
CA ALA A 75 14.71 12.25 -11.48
C ALA A 75 13.89 11.02 -11.01
N LEU A 76 13.25 11.10 -9.84
CA LEU A 76 12.48 10.02 -9.23
C LEU A 76 11.02 10.01 -9.69
N GLN A 77 10.36 8.86 -9.53
CA GLN A 77 8.91 8.77 -9.52
C GLN A 77 8.36 9.14 -8.13
N TRP A 78 7.17 9.72 -8.09
CA TRP A 78 6.52 10.15 -6.86
C TRP A 78 5.07 9.69 -6.82
N LEU A 79 4.59 9.37 -5.63
CA LEU A 79 3.17 9.30 -5.30
C LEU A 79 2.81 10.55 -4.49
N VAL A 80 1.94 11.38 -5.06
CA VAL A 80 1.39 12.58 -4.43
C VAL A 80 -0.07 12.32 -4.11
N VAL A 81 -0.47 12.50 -2.85
CA VAL A 81 -1.85 12.28 -2.39
C VAL A 81 -2.38 13.53 -1.71
N HIS A 82 -3.54 14.00 -2.15
CA HIS A 82 -4.27 15.09 -1.49
C HIS A 82 -5.35 14.51 -0.58
N GLU A 83 -5.35 14.92 0.68
CA GLU A 83 -6.33 14.56 1.69
C GLU A 83 -7.01 15.84 2.19
N THR A 84 -8.33 15.90 2.15
CA THR A 84 -9.10 16.97 2.79
C THR A 84 -9.86 16.39 3.97
N SER A 85 -9.66 16.97 5.16
CA SER A 85 -10.27 16.49 6.40
C SER A 85 -10.85 17.64 7.22
N PRO A 86 -11.94 17.42 7.97
CA PRO A 86 -12.49 18.45 8.86
C PRO A 86 -11.51 18.76 9.99
N VAL A 87 -11.46 20.02 10.41
CA VAL A 87 -10.70 20.46 11.59
C VAL A 87 -11.37 19.88 12.83
N THR A 88 -10.66 19.01 13.54
CA THR A 88 -11.20 18.36 14.74
C THR A 88 -10.97 19.20 15.99
N SER A 89 -11.68 18.91 17.09
CA SER A 89 -11.46 19.60 18.37
C SER A 89 -10.01 19.49 18.89
N PRO A 90 -9.31 18.35 18.75
CA PRO A 90 -7.87 18.26 19.00
C PRO A 90 -7.04 19.22 18.14
N ASP A 91 -7.39 19.43 16.87
CA ASP A 91 -6.69 20.37 16.00
C ASP A 91 -6.89 21.81 16.47
N LEU A 92 -8.11 22.18 16.90
CA LEU A 92 -8.38 23.48 17.50
C LEU A 92 -7.55 23.72 18.77
N GLN A 93 -7.41 22.71 19.62
CA GLN A 93 -6.56 22.80 20.82
C GLN A 93 -5.08 22.94 20.45
N ARG A 94 -4.61 22.21 19.43
CA ARG A 94 -3.24 22.34 18.90
C ARG A 94 -2.97 23.71 18.28
N ARG A 95 -3.95 24.32 17.61
CA ARG A 95 -3.86 25.70 17.09
C ARG A 95 -3.71 26.72 18.21
N ALA A 96 -4.33 26.48 19.37
CA ALA A 96 -4.30 27.40 20.50
C ALA A 96 -3.07 27.20 21.41
N LEU A 97 -2.80 25.95 21.83
CA LEU A 97 -1.76 25.59 22.80
C LEU A 97 -1.19 24.19 22.49
N PRO A 98 -0.23 24.07 21.56
CA PRO A 98 0.33 22.79 21.12
C PRO A 98 0.85 21.91 22.28
N GLU A 99 1.56 22.53 23.23
CA GLU A 99 2.27 21.86 24.33
C GLU A 99 1.34 21.27 25.40
N LEU A 100 0.10 21.79 25.52
CA LEU A 100 -0.88 21.37 26.52
C LEU A 100 -1.96 20.42 25.97
N SER A 101 -1.87 20.05 24.69
CA SER A 101 -2.82 19.15 24.02
C SER A 101 -2.62 17.65 24.36
N ILE A 102 -1.63 17.31 25.19
CA ILE A 102 -1.31 15.93 25.56
C ILE A 102 -2.28 15.42 26.62
N ASN A 103 -3.02 14.34 26.30
CA ASN A 103 -3.88 13.66 27.26
C ASN A 103 -3.08 12.60 28.06
N PHE A 104 -2.63 12.96 29.26
CA PHE A 104 -1.87 12.07 30.14
C PHE A 104 -2.66 10.85 30.68
N ASN A 105 -3.98 10.83 30.53
CA ASN A 105 -4.81 9.68 30.95
C ASN A 105 -4.90 8.59 29.87
N GLN A 106 -4.25 8.77 28.73
CA GLN A 106 -4.25 7.79 27.65
C GLN A 106 -3.26 6.66 27.93
N ASP A 107 -3.68 5.41 27.72
CA ASP A 107 -2.76 4.28 27.62
C ASP A 107 -1.94 4.42 26.32
N PHE A 108 -0.73 4.97 26.45
CA PHE A 108 0.21 5.17 25.36
C PHE A 108 0.75 3.85 24.78
N GLY A 109 0.62 2.73 25.51
CA GLY A 109 1.07 1.41 25.08
C GLY A 109 -0.02 0.58 24.41
N ARG A 110 -1.26 1.06 24.34
CA ARG A 110 -2.37 0.29 23.75
C ARG A 110 -2.12 0.04 22.27
N ILE A 111 -2.31 -1.22 21.86
CA ILE A 111 -2.27 -1.60 20.46
C ILE A 111 -3.69 -1.50 19.92
N VAL A 112 -3.89 -0.61 18.96
CA VAL A 112 -5.14 -0.55 18.18
C VAL A 112 -4.98 -1.52 17.00
N PRO A 113 -5.75 -2.62 16.94
CA PRO A 113 -5.60 -3.60 15.86
C PRO A 113 -5.77 -2.94 14.50
N HIS A 114 -4.85 -3.25 13.58
CA HIS A 114 -4.84 -2.74 12.21
C HIS A 114 -4.73 -1.22 12.08
N ALA A 115 -4.45 -0.50 13.16
CA ALA A 115 -4.14 0.92 13.07
C ALA A 115 -2.91 1.13 12.18
N GLN A 116 -3.02 2.14 11.32
CA GLN A 116 -1.98 2.46 10.36
C GLN A 116 -0.95 3.37 11.01
N ALA A 117 0.32 3.13 10.69
CA ALA A 117 1.41 4.02 11.07
C ALA A 117 1.50 5.26 10.15
N ARG A 118 0.81 5.22 9.01
CA ARG A 118 0.86 6.20 7.93
C ARG A 118 -0.53 6.81 7.71
N PRO A 119 -0.63 7.98 7.05
CA PRO A 119 -1.93 8.57 6.74
C PRO A 119 -2.79 7.62 5.89
N GLN A 120 -4.08 7.48 6.22
CA GLN A 120 -4.99 6.55 5.54
C GLN A 120 -5.11 6.81 4.04
N ALA A 121 -5.15 8.08 3.63
CA ALA A 121 -5.19 8.43 2.22
C ALA A 121 -3.98 7.88 1.44
N VAL A 122 -2.80 7.81 2.07
CA VAL A 122 -1.60 7.24 1.47
C VAL A 122 -1.70 5.72 1.40
N ASP A 123 -2.19 5.06 2.45
CA ASP A 123 -2.37 3.61 2.45
C ASP A 123 -3.40 3.15 1.41
N ASP A 124 -4.50 3.89 1.23
CA ASP A 124 -5.52 3.59 0.21
C ASP A 124 -4.96 3.79 -1.20
N ALA A 125 -4.18 4.86 -1.42
CA ALA A 125 -3.53 5.10 -2.70
C ALA A 125 -2.46 4.05 -3.02
N LEU A 126 -1.66 3.66 -2.03
CA LEU A 126 -0.68 2.58 -2.17
C LEU A 126 -1.35 1.23 -2.41
N LEU A 127 -2.47 0.93 -1.75
CA LEU A 127 -3.24 -0.27 -2.00
C LEU A 127 -3.63 -0.36 -3.49
N ALA A 128 -4.21 0.71 -4.05
CA ALA A 128 -4.60 0.73 -5.45
C ALA A 128 -3.38 0.58 -6.39
N LEU A 129 -2.28 1.30 -6.09
CA LEU A 129 -1.06 1.23 -6.89
C LEU A 129 -0.41 -0.16 -6.85
N LEU A 130 -0.36 -0.81 -5.68
CA LEU A 130 0.21 -2.15 -5.48
C LEU A 130 -0.65 -3.28 -6.06
N LEU A 131 -1.91 -3.01 -6.42
CA LEU A 131 -2.77 -3.98 -7.10
C LEU A 131 -2.49 -4.12 -8.59
N LEU A 132 -1.71 -3.20 -9.17
CA LEU A 132 -1.20 -3.38 -10.53
C LEU A 132 -0.25 -4.59 -10.59
N PRO A 133 -0.25 -5.35 -11.70
CA PRO A 133 0.58 -6.54 -11.91
C PRO A 133 2.05 -6.24 -12.19
N TRP A 134 2.69 -5.41 -11.35
CA TRP A 134 4.08 -4.98 -11.51
C TRP A 134 5.06 -6.14 -11.78
N GLU A 135 4.83 -7.28 -11.12
CA GLU A 135 5.68 -8.46 -11.23
C GLU A 135 5.55 -9.26 -12.53
N GLU A 136 4.61 -8.88 -13.41
CA GLU A 136 4.49 -9.44 -14.77
C GLU A 136 5.34 -8.65 -15.77
N HIS A 137 5.84 -7.46 -15.37
CA HIS A 137 6.60 -6.54 -16.20
C HIS A 137 8.05 -6.37 -15.74
N ASP A 138 8.56 -7.19 -14.83
CA ASP A 138 9.97 -7.19 -14.44
C ASP A 138 10.83 -7.89 -15.51
N THR A 139 11.85 -7.20 -16.02
CA THR A 139 12.74 -7.68 -17.08
C THR A 139 13.77 -8.71 -16.60
N HIS A 140 14.21 -8.60 -15.34
CA HIS A 140 15.39 -9.31 -14.85
C HIS A 140 15.06 -10.43 -13.86
N HIS A 141 13.77 -10.71 -13.62
CA HIS A 141 13.34 -11.66 -12.58
C HIS A 141 14.02 -11.33 -11.24
N ASN A 142 13.99 -10.05 -10.88
CA ASN A 142 14.66 -9.50 -9.73
C ASN A 142 14.20 -10.24 -8.45
N PRO A 143 15.12 -10.80 -7.64
CA PRO A 143 14.77 -11.40 -6.36
C PRO A 143 14.16 -10.38 -5.37
N GLU A 144 14.45 -9.08 -5.55
CA GLU A 144 13.76 -7.94 -4.93
C GLU A 144 12.55 -7.58 -5.80
N TRP A 145 11.38 -8.18 -5.54
CA TRP A 145 10.17 -7.95 -6.33
C TRP A 145 9.61 -6.52 -6.25
N ARG A 146 10.06 -5.72 -5.29
CA ARG A 146 9.54 -4.38 -5.01
C ARG A 146 10.01 -3.43 -6.09
N VAL A 147 9.13 -3.16 -7.05
CA VAL A 147 9.38 -2.19 -8.13
C VAL A 147 9.69 -0.79 -7.62
N PHE A 148 9.36 -0.48 -6.36
CA PHE A 148 9.78 0.74 -5.69
C PHE A 148 9.78 0.56 -4.17
N ARG A 149 10.33 1.53 -3.45
CA ARG A 149 10.26 1.69 -1.98
C ARG A 149 9.71 3.07 -1.64
N VAL A 150 9.15 3.22 -0.44
CA VAL A 150 8.72 4.53 0.09
C VAL A 150 9.49 4.79 1.39
N PRO A 151 10.70 5.38 1.31
CA PRO A 151 11.56 5.56 2.49
C PRO A 151 10.98 6.54 3.52
N TRP A 152 10.17 7.51 3.07
CA TRP A 152 9.53 8.49 3.94
C TRP A 152 8.27 9.09 3.30
N ILE A 153 7.46 9.77 4.11
CA ILE A 153 6.29 10.53 3.66
C ILE A 153 6.45 11.96 4.16
N TYR A 154 6.49 12.92 3.24
CA TYR A 154 6.54 14.34 3.58
C TYR A 154 5.15 14.95 3.44
N THR A 155 4.60 15.49 4.51
CA THR A 155 3.23 16.04 4.52
C THR A 155 3.24 17.56 4.63
N VAL A 156 2.65 18.22 3.65
CA VAL A 156 2.45 19.68 3.63
C VAL A 156 1.00 19.98 3.94
N GLU A 157 0.75 20.80 4.95
CA GLU A 157 -0.59 21.24 5.32
C GLU A 157 -0.84 22.67 4.83
N ASP A 158 -2.10 22.96 4.46
CA ASP A 158 -2.56 24.30 4.13
C ASP A 158 -2.87 25.19 5.35
N ASP A 159 -2.90 24.58 6.54
CA ASP A 159 -3.13 25.29 7.81
C ASP A 159 -1.91 26.15 8.20
N LEU A 160 -2.15 27.46 8.39
CA LEU A 160 -1.12 28.40 8.84
C LEU A 160 -0.61 28.11 10.26
N PHE A 161 -1.40 27.42 11.08
CA PHE A 161 -1.07 27.05 12.45
C PHE A 161 -0.51 25.62 12.57
N GLY A 162 -0.50 24.88 11.45
CA GLY A 162 0.06 23.54 11.38
C GLY A 162 1.55 23.53 11.71
N ARG A 163 2.02 22.44 12.30
CA ARG A 163 3.45 22.25 12.56
C ARG A 163 4.17 22.09 11.22
N LEU A 164 5.32 22.75 11.08
CA LEU A 164 6.19 22.49 9.94
C LEU A 164 6.74 21.05 10.04
N PRO A 165 6.58 20.23 8.98
CA PRO A 165 7.18 18.90 8.96
C PRO A 165 8.71 19.02 9.06
N ALA A 166 9.34 18.01 9.65
CA ALA A 166 10.79 17.87 9.58
C ALA A 166 11.21 17.73 8.11
N ARG A 167 12.41 18.21 7.79
CA ARG A 167 12.98 18.06 6.45
C ARG A 167 13.07 16.56 6.10
N PRO A 168 12.72 16.15 4.87
CA PRO A 168 12.89 14.77 4.45
C PRO A 168 14.39 14.41 4.39
N ASP A 169 14.69 13.17 4.74
CA ASP A 169 16.03 12.61 4.63
C ASP A 169 16.28 12.16 3.18
N VAL A 170 17.01 12.98 2.43
CA VAL A 170 17.32 12.70 1.02
C VAL A 170 18.37 11.58 0.90
N ASP A 171 19.17 11.34 1.94
CA ASP A 171 20.21 10.32 1.94
C ASP A 171 19.63 8.91 2.18
N ALA A 172 18.35 8.82 2.51
CA ALA A 172 17.60 7.56 2.56
C ALA A 172 17.19 7.02 1.17
N LEU A 173 17.44 7.78 0.09
CA LEU A 173 17.17 7.36 -1.29
C LEU A 173 18.32 6.49 -1.83
N THR A 174 17.98 5.48 -2.63
CA THR A 174 18.97 4.53 -3.15
C THR A 174 19.67 5.10 -4.38
N GLU A 175 20.99 5.25 -4.31
CA GLU A 175 21.81 5.76 -5.42
C GLU A 175 22.93 4.79 -5.76
N VAL A 176 23.35 4.83 -7.03
CA VAL A 176 24.47 4.05 -7.55
C VAL A 176 25.40 4.95 -8.36
N ASP A 177 26.68 4.60 -8.34
CA ASP A 177 27.68 5.18 -9.21
C ASP A 177 27.40 4.76 -10.66
N PHE A 178 27.01 5.72 -11.48
CA PHE A 178 26.82 5.53 -12.91
C PHE A 178 28.04 6.07 -13.64
N THR A 179 28.78 5.18 -14.29
CA THR A 179 30.01 5.52 -15.03
C THR A 179 29.76 5.40 -16.52
N TYR A 180 30.02 6.48 -17.27
CA TYR A 180 29.92 6.51 -18.73
C TYR A 180 31.06 7.32 -19.34
N ASP A 181 31.36 7.06 -20.62
CA ASP A 181 32.32 7.82 -21.40
C ASP A 181 31.57 8.90 -22.19
N ASP A 182 31.92 10.16 -21.97
CA ASP A 182 31.31 11.31 -22.67
C ASP A 182 32.01 11.65 -23.99
N GLY A 183 33.04 10.88 -24.37
CA GLY A 183 33.87 11.07 -25.55
C GLY A 183 35.15 11.88 -25.29
N LEU A 184 35.31 12.46 -24.10
CA LEU A 184 36.52 13.15 -23.65
C LEU A 184 37.13 12.45 -22.44
N GLU A 185 36.30 12.04 -21.49
CA GLU A 185 36.71 11.34 -20.29
C GLU A 185 35.64 10.36 -19.78
N THR A 186 36.07 9.46 -18.90
CA THR A 186 35.16 8.61 -18.14
C THR A 186 34.62 9.43 -16.96
N VAL A 187 33.33 9.74 -17.01
CA VAL A 187 32.61 10.47 -15.98
C VAL A 187 31.87 9.48 -15.09
N THR A 188 32.03 9.61 -13.77
CA THR A 188 31.24 8.89 -12.77
C THR A 188 30.36 9.88 -12.02
N GLU A 189 29.06 9.65 -12.01
CA GLU A 189 28.10 10.44 -11.24
C GLU A 189 27.12 9.56 -10.47
N LEU A 190 26.63 10.07 -9.34
CA LEU A 190 25.59 9.41 -8.57
C LEU A 190 24.25 9.63 -9.24
N ARG A 191 23.53 8.53 -9.50
CA ARG A 191 22.15 8.57 -10.00
C ARG A 191 21.25 7.71 -9.11
N PRO A 192 19.94 8.02 -9.04
CA PRO A 192 18.98 7.11 -8.45
C PRO A 192 19.11 5.72 -9.07
N TYR A 193 19.18 4.70 -8.21
CA TYR A 193 19.07 3.32 -8.66
C TYR A 193 17.65 3.10 -9.20
N VAL A 194 17.52 2.29 -10.24
CA VAL A 194 16.24 1.98 -10.89
C VAL A 194 16.15 0.48 -11.10
N ILE A 195 14.99 -0.10 -10.82
CA ILE A 195 14.66 -1.48 -11.17
C ILE A 195 13.95 -1.48 -12.51
N ASP A 196 14.67 -1.85 -13.56
CA ASP A 196 14.19 -1.80 -14.95
C ASP A 196 12.89 -2.59 -15.15
N LEU A 197 11.87 -1.89 -15.66
CA LEU A 197 10.61 -2.49 -16.10
C LEU A 197 10.69 -2.82 -17.59
N ALA A 198 9.87 -3.77 -18.03
CA ALA A 198 9.73 -4.13 -19.44
C ALA A 198 9.16 -2.95 -20.22
N GLU A 199 9.49 -2.83 -21.51
CA GLU A 199 9.14 -1.70 -22.39
C GLU A 199 7.62 -1.42 -22.56
N THR A 200 6.72 -2.13 -21.86
CA THR A 200 5.26 -2.02 -22.01
C THR A 200 4.52 -1.87 -20.66
N VAL A 201 4.86 -0.85 -19.87
CA VAL A 201 4.16 -0.54 -18.60
C VAL A 201 2.93 0.35 -18.79
N GLU A 202 2.77 1.00 -19.94
CA GLU A 202 1.66 1.92 -20.22
C GLU A 202 0.29 1.24 -20.15
N PRO A 203 0.07 0.04 -20.75
CA PRO A 203 -1.23 -0.62 -20.66
C PRO A 203 -1.58 -1.01 -19.23
N MET A 204 -0.57 -1.36 -18.41
CA MET A 204 -0.74 -1.64 -16.99
C MET A 204 -1.12 -0.38 -16.22
N ALA A 205 -0.36 0.71 -16.41
CA ALA A 205 -0.61 1.99 -15.76
C ALA A 205 -2.01 2.54 -16.08
N ALA A 206 -2.48 2.34 -17.32
CA ALA A 206 -3.82 2.74 -17.75
C ALA A 206 -4.96 1.98 -17.05
N GLN A 207 -4.70 0.84 -16.39
CA GLN A 207 -5.71 0.10 -15.63
C GLN A 207 -6.15 0.84 -14.37
N LEU A 208 -5.29 1.71 -13.82
CA LEU A 208 -5.58 2.50 -12.63
C LEU A 208 -6.10 3.89 -13.03
N ASP A 209 -7.37 3.92 -13.42
CA ASP A 209 -8.10 5.13 -13.77
C ASP A 209 -9.10 5.55 -12.67
N ALA A 210 -9.89 6.60 -12.94
CA ALA A 210 -10.92 7.08 -12.03
C ALA A 210 -12.01 6.02 -11.74
N ALA A 211 -12.33 5.15 -12.70
CA ALA A 211 -13.31 4.10 -12.51
C ALA A 211 -12.76 2.98 -11.62
N ALA A 212 -11.51 2.57 -11.83
CA ALA A 212 -10.79 1.63 -10.97
C ALA A 212 -10.70 2.16 -9.54
N TRP A 213 -10.35 3.44 -9.37
CA TRP A 213 -10.34 4.08 -8.05
C TRP A 213 -11.70 4.02 -7.35
N SER A 214 -12.79 4.34 -8.07
CA SER A 214 -14.15 4.24 -7.52
C SER A 214 -14.51 2.81 -7.08
N ARG A 215 -14.08 1.79 -7.85
CA ARG A 215 -14.23 0.38 -7.46
C ARG A 215 -13.45 0.07 -6.18
N HIS A 216 -12.21 0.53 -6.06
CA HIS A 216 -11.40 0.38 -4.85
C HIS A 216 -12.06 1.03 -3.62
N GLN A 217 -12.54 2.27 -3.75
CA GLN A 217 -13.24 2.94 -2.65
C GLN A 217 -14.52 2.20 -2.22
N THR A 218 -15.28 1.71 -3.20
CA THR A 218 -16.46 0.89 -2.93
C THR A 218 -16.08 -0.38 -2.18
N ALA A 219 -15.03 -1.07 -2.63
CA ALA A 219 -14.52 -2.27 -1.97
C ALA A 219 -14.09 -1.99 -0.53
N LEU A 220 -13.33 -0.94 -0.25
CA LEU A 220 -12.89 -0.57 1.10
C LEU A 220 -14.05 -0.34 2.09
N SER A 221 -15.22 0.05 1.59
CA SER A 221 -16.45 0.19 2.38
C SER A 221 -17.29 -1.08 2.48
N HIS A 222 -16.96 -2.12 1.71
CA HIS A 222 -17.76 -3.34 1.59
C HIS A 222 -17.48 -4.30 2.77
N PRO A 223 -18.50 -4.92 3.41
CA PRO A 223 -18.30 -5.82 4.56
C PRO A 223 -17.39 -7.02 4.28
N ALA A 224 -17.35 -7.50 3.03
CA ALA A 224 -16.46 -8.58 2.63
C ALA A 224 -14.99 -8.15 2.56
N PHE A 225 -14.69 -6.85 2.45
CA PHE A 225 -13.34 -6.31 2.38
C PHE A 225 -12.96 -5.68 3.73
N GLY A 226 -12.58 -6.52 4.69
CA GLY A 226 -12.28 -6.04 6.03
C GLY A 226 -10.99 -5.19 6.11
N PRO A 227 -10.88 -4.28 7.10
CA PRO A 227 -9.64 -3.53 7.39
C PRO A 227 -8.35 -4.37 7.46
N PRO A 228 -8.35 -5.62 7.98
CA PRO A 228 -7.15 -6.45 8.01
C PRO A 228 -6.57 -6.75 6.63
N ILE A 229 -7.41 -6.83 5.58
CA ILE A 229 -6.96 -7.15 4.22
C ILE A 229 -6.05 -6.05 3.70
N ALA A 230 -6.54 -4.81 3.68
CA ALA A 230 -5.77 -3.64 3.29
C ALA A 230 -4.52 -3.48 4.18
N HIS A 231 -4.68 -3.61 5.49
CA HIS A 231 -3.59 -3.48 6.45
C HIS A 231 -2.43 -4.44 6.15
N PHE A 232 -2.70 -5.76 6.06
CA PHE A 232 -1.63 -6.74 5.83
C PHE A 232 -1.06 -6.63 4.41
N PHE A 233 -1.89 -6.34 3.41
CA PHE A 233 -1.43 -6.24 2.04
C PHE A 233 -0.46 -5.07 1.85
N VAL A 234 -0.82 -3.88 2.35
CA VAL A 234 0.06 -2.71 2.27
C VAL A 234 1.27 -2.88 3.20
N ARG A 235 1.11 -3.45 4.41
CA ARG A 235 2.25 -3.72 5.32
C ARG A 235 3.28 -4.65 4.73
N ALA A 236 2.87 -5.64 3.92
CA ALA A 236 3.80 -6.56 3.28
C ALA A 236 4.85 -5.82 2.45
N PHE A 237 4.47 -4.73 1.79
CA PHE A 237 5.37 -3.90 0.98
C PHE A 237 6.47 -3.20 1.79
N PHE A 238 6.24 -2.97 3.09
CA PHE A 238 7.21 -2.32 3.99
C PHE A 238 7.94 -3.29 4.91
N GLY A 239 7.60 -4.57 4.89
CA GLY A 239 8.21 -5.57 5.78
C GLY A 239 9.66 -5.87 5.41
N GLU A 240 10.40 -6.53 6.30
CA GLU A 240 11.60 -7.28 5.91
C GLU A 240 11.19 -8.54 5.12
N PRO A 241 12.11 -9.24 4.41
CA PRO A 241 11.77 -10.39 3.56
C PRO A 241 10.84 -11.43 4.17
N ILE A 242 11.01 -11.75 5.46
CA ILE A 242 10.16 -12.70 6.18
C ILE A 242 8.81 -12.10 6.60
N ASP A 243 8.81 -10.85 7.08
CA ASP A 243 7.59 -10.17 7.50
C ASP A 243 6.66 -9.90 6.32
N GLU A 244 7.23 -9.58 5.16
CA GLU A 244 6.54 -9.50 3.89
C GLU A 244 5.85 -10.83 3.54
N PHE A 245 6.60 -11.92 3.55
CA PHE A 245 6.06 -13.25 3.24
C PHE A 245 4.90 -13.58 4.16
N LEU A 246 5.09 -13.39 5.46
CA LEU A 246 4.04 -13.64 6.46
C LEU A 246 2.84 -12.72 6.24
N ALA A 247 3.06 -11.44 5.97
CA ALA A 247 2.00 -10.47 5.73
C ALA A 247 1.16 -10.82 4.49
N HIS A 248 1.75 -11.27 3.38
CA HIS A 248 0.99 -11.74 2.22
C HIS A 248 0.18 -12.99 2.51
N VAL A 249 0.71 -13.96 3.26
CA VAL A 249 -0.06 -15.13 3.69
C VAL A 249 -1.20 -14.71 4.63
N MET A 250 -0.96 -13.75 5.53
CA MET A 250 -2.00 -13.17 6.39
C MET A 250 -3.06 -12.41 5.59
N THR A 251 -2.71 -11.73 4.49
CA THR A 251 -3.69 -11.14 3.58
C THR A 251 -4.62 -12.21 3.02
N LEU A 252 -4.09 -13.36 2.59
CA LEU A 252 -4.91 -14.47 2.06
C LEU A 252 -5.85 -15.05 3.13
N GLU A 253 -5.34 -15.28 4.35
CA GLU A 253 -6.14 -15.75 5.48
C GLU A 253 -7.19 -14.73 5.92
N ALA A 254 -6.83 -13.45 6.00
CA ALA A 254 -7.76 -12.36 6.30
C ALA A 254 -8.80 -12.16 5.20
N SER A 255 -8.46 -12.48 3.95
CA SER A 255 -9.36 -12.34 2.80
C SER A 255 -10.42 -13.43 2.76
N LEU A 256 -10.03 -14.69 3.00
CA LEU A 256 -10.86 -15.86 2.70
C LEU A 256 -10.97 -16.88 3.83
N GLY A 257 -10.35 -16.63 4.98
CA GLY A 257 -10.53 -17.42 6.19
C GLY A 257 -11.70 -16.92 7.04
N THR A 258 -12.26 -17.83 7.84
CA THR A 258 -13.19 -17.50 8.93
C THR A 258 -12.73 -18.12 10.25
N PRO A 259 -13.10 -17.56 11.41
CA PRO A 259 -12.78 -18.15 12.70
C PRO A 259 -13.32 -19.59 12.84
N GLU A 260 -14.48 -19.88 12.26
CA GLU A 260 -15.11 -21.20 12.30
C GLU A 260 -14.26 -22.25 11.60
N ASP A 261 -13.43 -21.90 10.61
CA ASP A 261 -12.58 -22.87 9.92
C ASP A 261 -11.64 -23.62 10.87
N TYR A 262 -11.25 -22.97 11.97
CA TYR A 262 -10.42 -23.51 13.04
C TYR A 262 -11.22 -24.22 14.14
N ASP A 263 -12.54 -23.99 14.23
CA ASP A 263 -13.43 -24.72 15.14
C ASP A 263 -13.94 -26.01 14.49
N ALA A 264 -13.29 -27.12 14.83
CA ALA A 264 -13.67 -28.45 14.35
C ALA A 264 -15.13 -28.84 14.66
N LYS A 265 -15.75 -28.25 15.69
CA LYS A 265 -17.12 -28.55 16.09
C LYS A 265 -18.16 -27.66 15.38
N GLY A 266 -17.86 -26.37 15.23
CA GLY A 266 -18.75 -25.36 14.64
C GLY A 266 -18.69 -25.23 13.11
N ARG A 267 -17.62 -25.70 12.46
CA ARG A 267 -17.48 -25.57 10.99
C ARG A 267 -18.49 -26.38 10.19
N LEU A 268 -18.89 -25.84 9.03
CA LEU A 268 -19.72 -26.52 8.03
C LEU A 268 -19.19 -27.92 7.73
N LYS A 269 -19.97 -28.98 7.97
CA LYS A 269 -19.50 -30.35 7.76
C LYS A 269 -19.78 -30.81 6.33
N PHE A 270 -18.71 -31.25 5.67
CA PHE A 270 -18.83 -32.12 4.49
C PHE A 270 -19.10 -33.56 4.95
N SER A 271 -19.26 -34.49 4.02
CA SER A 271 -19.56 -35.90 4.33
C SER A 271 -18.64 -36.47 5.43
N ARG A 272 -19.12 -37.47 6.19
CA ARG A 272 -18.52 -37.95 7.45
C ARG A 272 -17.02 -38.30 7.38
N SER A 273 -16.50 -38.66 6.20
CA SER A 273 -15.11 -39.10 6.01
C SER A 273 -14.19 -38.05 5.38
N ASP A 274 -14.70 -36.88 4.97
CA ASP A 274 -13.98 -36.01 4.04
C ASP A 274 -14.18 -34.52 4.37
N ASN A 275 -13.98 -34.16 5.64
CA ASN A 275 -14.13 -32.79 6.12
C ASN A 275 -12.79 -32.03 6.09
N PRO A 276 -12.57 -31.09 5.16
CA PRO A 276 -11.29 -30.42 4.98
C PRO A 276 -10.89 -29.56 6.18
N GLY A 277 -9.58 -29.49 6.45
CA GLY A 277 -8.98 -28.58 7.43
C GLY A 277 -9.10 -27.10 7.04
N ALA A 278 -8.74 -26.18 7.95
CA ALA A 278 -8.79 -24.73 7.70
C ALA A 278 -8.00 -24.34 6.43
N LYS A 279 -6.77 -24.85 6.29
CA LYS A 279 -5.92 -24.67 5.10
C LYS A 279 -6.67 -25.00 3.80
N THR A 280 -7.18 -26.22 3.68
CA THR A 280 -7.83 -26.69 2.44
C THR A 280 -9.14 -25.93 2.16
N ARG A 281 -9.82 -25.39 3.18
CA ARG A 281 -11.00 -24.54 2.99
C ARG A 281 -10.65 -23.19 2.37
N VAL A 282 -9.60 -22.54 2.87
CA VAL A 282 -9.10 -21.29 2.26
C VAL A 282 -8.61 -21.55 0.84
N ALA A 283 -7.86 -22.64 0.62
CA ALA A 283 -7.42 -23.07 -0.73
C ALA A 283 -8.60 -23.26 -1.69
N ALA A 284 -9.69 -23.88 -1.24
CA ALA A 284 -10.90 -24.07 -2.03
C ALA A 284 -11.56 -22.73 -2.37
N ARG A 285 -11.67 -21.81 -1.41
CA ARG A 285 -12.22 -20.48 -1.67
C ARG A 285 -11.36 -19.67 -2.65
N ILE A 286 -10.04 -19.77 -2.56
CA ILE A 286 -9.10 -19.17 -3.53
C ILE A 286 -9.34 -19.76 -4.93
N THR A 287 -9.45 -21.09 -5.01
CA THR A 287 -9.72 -21.80 -6.27
C THR A 287 -11.00 -21.30 -6.93
N ALA A 288 -12.08 -21.15 -6.16
CA ALA A 288 -13.35 -20.65 -6.67
C ALA A 288 -13.31 -19.17 -7.03
N LEU A 289 -12.67 -18.34 -6.21
CA LEU A 289 -12.61 -16.88 -6.43
C LEU A 289 -11.84 -16.54 -7.71
N LEU A 290 -10.73 -17.26 -7.95
CA LEU A 290 -9.83 -17.00 -9.08
C LEU A 290 -10.09 -17.91 -10.28
N ASP A 291 -11.04 -18.84 -10.18
CA ASP A 291 -11.26 -19.93 -11.14
C ASP A 291 -9.97 -20.66 -11.55
N ASP A 292 -9.11 -20.92 -10.56
CA ASP A 292 -7.74 -21.42 -10.76
C ASP A 292 -7.34 -22.40 -9.64
N VAL A 293 -7.32 -23.69 -9.97
CA VAL A 293 -6.93 -24.75 -9.02
C VAL A 293 -5.47 -24.62 -8.58
N ARG A 294 -4.58 -24.11 -9.46
CA ARG A 294 -3.16 -23.95 -9.10
C ARG A 294 -3.00 -22.90 -8.02
N ALA A 295 -3.76 -21.82 -8.06
CA ALA A 295 -3.76 -20.79 -7.03
C ALA A 295 -4.13 -21.36 -5.64
N GLY A 296 -5.09 -22.30 -5.58
CA GLY A 296 -5.41 -23.01 -4.34
C GLY A 296 -4.24 -23.85 -3.82
N ARG A 297 -3.53 -24.56 -4.70
CA ARG A 297 -2.36 -25.38 -4.35
C ARG A 297 -1.14 -24.56 -3.94
N ASP A 298 -0.92 -23.43 -4.61
CA ASP A 298 0.11 -22.46 -4.24
C ASP A 298 -0.12 -22.00 -2.81
N TYR A 299 -1.36 -21.63 -2.45
CA TYR A 299 -1.70 -21.29 -1.07
C TYR A 299 -1.40 -22.44 -0.08
N GLU A 300 -1.78 -23.69 -0.41
CA GLU A 300 -1.50 -24.82 0.49
C GLU A 300 0.01 -24.99 0.76
N THR A 301 0.84 -24.73 -0.25
CA THR A 301 2.31 -24.77 -0.16
C THR A 301 2.85 -23.63 0.69
N LEU A 302 2.39 -22.41 0.46
CA LEU A 302 2.77 -21.21 1.21
C LEU A 302 2.36 -21.32 2.69
N PHE A 303 1.17 -21.84 2.96
CA PHE A 303 0.67 -22.07 4.31
C PHE A 303 1.58 -23.04 5.07
N GLU A 304 2.03 -24.12 4.42
CA GLU A 304 2.92 -25.10 5.06
C GLU A 304 4.29 -24.48 5.40
N LEU A 305 4.87 -23.69 4.49
CA LEU A 305 6.11 -22.94 4.76
C LEU A 305 5.94 -21.97 5.95
N ARG A 306 4.86 -21.21 5.97
CA ARG A 306 4.51 -20.30 7.08
C ARG A 306 4.34 -21.07 8.40
N SER A 307 3.64 -22.20 8.37
CA SER A 307 3.42 -23.08 9.53
C SER A 307 4.75 -23.60 10.10
N GLN A 308 5.65 -24.07 9.24
CA GLN A 308 6.98 -24.55 9.65
C GLN A 308 7.79 -23.44 10.32
N TYR A 309 7.82 -22.24 9.73
CA TYR A 309 8.51 -21.07 10.28
C TYR A 309 7.95 -20.65 11.64
N VAL A 310 6.64 -20.42 11.73
CA VAL A 310 5.98 -19.93 12.95
C VAL A 310 6.10 -20.92 14.11
N HIS A 311 6.08 -22.22 13.82
CA HIS A 311 6.24 -23.26 14.84
C HIS A 311 7.71 -23.64 15.12
N GLY A 312 8.69 -22.93 14.54
CA GLY A 312 10.11 -23.16 14.78
C GLY A 312 10.58 -24.56 14.39
N ARG A 313 9.96 -25.17 13.37
CA ARG A 313 10.37 -26.49 12.86
C ARG A 313 11.69 -26.38 12.11
N ILE A 314 12.45 -27.46 12.06
CA ILE A 314 13.65 -27.54 11.23
C ILE A 314 13.23 -27.36 9.77
N MET A 315 13.71 -26.31 9.12
CA MET A 315 13.44 -25.99 7.72
C MET A 315 14.69 -25.39 7.07
N GLY A 316 14.75 -25.44 5.74
CA GLY A 316 15.76 -24.71 4.97
C GLY A 316 15.35 -23.26 4.72
N ASP A 317 16.14 -22.57 3.90
CA ASP A 317 15.84 -21.20 3.49
C ASP A 317 14.52 -21.11 2.73
N ILE A 318 13.74 -20.06 2.98
CA ILE A 318 12.54 -19.77 2.18
C ILE A 318 12.99 -19.18 0.84
N PRO A 319 12.70 -19.82 -0.30
CA PRO A 319 13.17 -19.36 -1.59
C PRO A 319 12.47 -18.04 -1.98
N SER A 320 13.18 -17.18 -2.72
CA SER A 320 12.61 -15.93 -3.28
C SER A 320 11.35 -16.18 -4.10
N ALA A 321 11.29 -17.30 -4.82
CA ALA A 321 10.11 -17.72 -5.56
C ALA A 321 8.86 -17.87 -4.68
N ALA A 322 8.98 -18.35 -3.43
CA ALA A 322 7.83 -18.47 -2.53
C ALA A 322 7.28 -17.09 -2.13
N ARG A 323 8.16 -16.10 -1.94
CA ARG A 323 7.75 -14.71 -1.69
C ARG A 323 7.00 -14.12 -2.88
N LEU A 324 7.55 -14.31 -4.09
CA LEU A 324 6.91 -13.88 -5.33
C LEU A 324 5.54 -14.53 -5.52
N THR A 325 5.41 -15.83 -5.28
CA THR A 325 4.13 -16.54 -5.34
C THR A 325 3.14 -16.02 -4.30
N ALA A 326 3.57 -15.78 -3.05
CA ALA A 326 2.72 -15.22 -2.01
C ALA A 326 2.16 -13.85 -2.40
N ARG A 327 3.02 -12.97 -2.93
CA ARG A 327 2.61 -11.65 -3.42
C ARG A 327 1.63 -11.76 -4.58
N LYS A 328 2.00 -12.48 -5.66
CA LYS A 328 1.16 -12.68 -6.86
C LYS A 328 -0.22 -13.15 -6.47
N LEU A 329 -0.27 -14.15 -5.60
CA LEU A 329 -1.52 -14.73 -5.13
C LEU A 329 -2.32 -13.75 -4.28
N ALA A 330 -1.69 -13.06 -3.32
CA ALA A 330 -2.35 -12.04 -2.51
C ALA A 330 -2.93 -10.91 -3.37
N ARG A 331 -2.16 -10.39 -4.34
CA ARG A 331 -2.62 -9.37 -5.28
C ARG A 331 -3.84 -9.84 -6.06
N ARG A 332 -3.76 -11.01 -6.69
CA ARG A 332 -4.87 -11.60 -7.46
C ARG A 332 -6.13 -11.76 -6.61
N VAL A 333 -6.00 -12.27 -5.38
CA VAL A 333 -7.13 -12.43 -4.46
C VAL A 333 -7.73 -11.08 -4.07
N VAL A 334 -6.91 -10.10 -3.70
CA VAL A 334 -7.40 -8.77 -3.31
C VAL A 334 -8.07 -8.07 -4.49
N ALA A 335 -7.49 -8.13 -5.70
CA ALA A 335 -8.10 -7.59 -6.91
C ALA A 335 -9.46 -8.25 -7.22
N ALA A 336 -9.53 -9.58 -7.16
CA ALA A 336 -10.79 -10.30 -7.35
C ALA A 336 -11.84 -9.96 -6.28
N LEU A 337 -11.44 -9.68 -5.04
CA LEU A 337 -12.35 -9.20 -4.00
C LEU A 337 -12.86 -7.77 -4.28
N VAL A 338 -12.02 -6.90 -4.85
CA VAL A 338 -12.45 -5.56 -5.27
C VAL A 338 -13.53 -5.65 -6.35
N ASP A 339 -13.34 -6.54 -7.32
CA ASP A 339 -14.33 -6.78 -8.38
C ASP A 339 -15.61 -7.43 -7.82
N LEU A 340 -15.47 -8.40 -6.92
CA LEU A 340 -16.59 -9.08 -6.27
C LEU A 340 -17.44 -8.12 -5.42
N ALA A 341 -16.82 -7.13 -4.78
CA ALA A 341 -17.51 -6.09 -4.02
C ALA A 341 -18.39 -5.17 -4.90
N GLN A 342 -18.18 -5.15 -6.23
CA GLN A 342 -19.04 -4.39 -7.14
C GLN A 342 -20.36 -5.11 -7.44
N VAL A 343 -20.33 -6.45 -7.43
CA VAL A 343 -21.46 -7.27 -7.88
C VAL A 343 -22.24 -7.90 -6.73
N SER A 344 -21.55 -8.21 -5.62
CA SER A 344 -22.16 -8.81 -4.44
C SER A 344 -22.49 -7.75 -3.41
N ARG A 345 -23.64 -7.91 -2.76
CA ARG A 345 -24.01 -7.19 -1.53
C ARG A 345 -24.19 -8.13 -0.35
N GLU A 346 -23.76 -9.38 -0.53
CA GLU A 346 -23.99 -10.43 0.44
C GLU A 346 -23.10 -10.24 1.67
N PRO A 347 -23.56 -10.67 2.86
CA PRO A 347 -22.71 -10.79 4.02
C PRO A 347 -21.48 -11.65 3.71
N ARG A 348 -20.35 -11.29 4.34
CA ARG A 348 -19.07 -11.95 4.12
C ARG A 348 -19.15 -13.48 4.32
N ASP A 349 -19.84 -13.94 5.36
CA ASP A 349 -19.91 -15.36 5.70
C ASP A 349 -20.65 -16.18 4.63
N ASP A 350 -21.74 -15.63 4.07
CA ASP A 350 -22.51 -16.27 3.00
C ASP A 350 -21.67 -16.37 1.72
N LEU A 351 -20.95 -15.31 1.39
CA LEU A 351 -20.04 -15.28 0.25
C LEU A 351 -18.93 -16.33 0.39
N LEU A 352 -18.29 -16.41 1.56
CA LEU A 352 -17.23 -17.38 1.83
C LEU A 352 -17.74 -18.83 1.86
N ALA A 353 -18.99 -19.05 2.27
CA ALA A 353 -19.63 -20.36 2.21
C ALA A 353 -19.88 -20.79 0.75
N LYS A 354 -20.37 -19.87 -0.11
CA LYS A 354 -20.56 -20.13 -1.55
C LYS A 354 -19.25 -20.45 -2.27
N LEU A 355 -18.21 -19.65 -2.03
CA LEU A 355 -16.88 -19.89 -2.59
C LEU A 355 -16.32 -21.25 -2.15
N LEU A 356 -16.52 -21.61 -0.88
CA LEU A 356 -16.07 -22.91 -0.37
C LEU A 356 -16.77 -24.08 -1.08
N LEU A 357 -18.09 -24.01 -1.23
CA LEU A 357 -18.87 -25.05 -1.93
C LEU A 357 -18.48 -25.16 -3.40
N ALA A 358 -18.23 -24.04 -4.07
CA ALA A 358 -17.84 -24.01 -5.47
C ALA A 358 -16.42 -24.57 -5.70
N GLY A 359 -15.49 -24.29 -4.79
CA GLY A 359 -14.07 -24.62 -5.00
C GLY A 359 -13.61 -25.98 -4.47
N ILE A 360 -14.35 -26.58 -3.53
CA ILE A 360 -13.89 -27.82 -2.87
C ILE A 360 -13.86 -29.02 -3.83
N GLY A 361 -14.79 -29.10 -4.77
CA GLY A 361 -14.83 -30.15 -5.80
C GLY A 361 -13.64 -30.03 -6.76
N PRO A 362 -13.47 -28.89 -7.46
CA PRO A 362 -12.35 -28.66 -8.37
C PRO A 362 -10.98 -28.88 -7.72
N LEU A 363 -10.77 -28.38 -6.50
CA LEU A 363 -9.50 -28.54 -5.78
C LEU A 363 -9.16 -30.02 -5.51
N ARG A 364 -10.17 -30.88 -5.32
CA ARG A 364 -9.96 -32.31 -5.05
C ARG A 364 -9.86 -33.18 -6.30
N ALA A 365 -10.47 -32.75 -7.40
CA ALA A 365 -10.50 -33.50 -8.65
C ALA A 365 -9.12 -33.52 -9.35
N THR A 366 -8.28 -32.54 -9.06
CA THR A 366 -6.94 -32.41 -9.66
C THR A 366 -5.88 -32.76 -8.61
N PRO A 367 -5.12 -33.86 -8.80
CA PRO A 367 -4.11 -34.30 -7.84
C PRO A 367 -2.98 -33.28 -7.65
#